data_AF-A0A094HZP6-F1
#
_entry.id   AF-A0A094HZP6-F1
#
_cell.length_a   1.000
_cell.length_b   1.000
_cell.length_c   1.000
_cell.angle_alpha   90.00
_cell.angle_beta   90.00
_cell.angle_gamma   90.00
#
_symmetry.space_group_name_H-M   'P 1'
#
loop_
_entity.id
_entity.type
_entity.pdbx_description
1 polymer ?
#
loop_
_entity_poly.entity_id
_entity_poly.type
_entity_poly.pdbx_seq_one_letter_code
_entity_poly.pdbx_strand_id
1 'polypeptide(L)'
;MALTLPLAINMARLTSGNQTFMPADYPSEKIRRASAQKACDIDLEGTQKVIPVVKILDPTTVQQVDESVSIEPVQESNKKKKKRRNRKGKGKGDQKGDQKSDVSGERNIFQDPELSEAFAGSHVSASTQHKTEAFRRTASLAIQRVIVSLQTINEHRSPLQLLQASIATFLEGPQIASFIYRQLQVAAMLGETSIFVPKDIILDPRDPEFNLPWNSCKLATTLVLLIACRHNEVFEALKYQSGQLGGLPTLSLIRSTSSSSFAQAFAKAKKAALSGEMATTVIGVSLTDVHIFELNVRGKAKPYTSFAHSFVVGIGPEGVVIWQSWGEYGYRLDEYLNRDGARLRNWDEADEFVRDFTRLVFRKSTWNSEKNKYYQKCFEVDVNKICGRNGPQRPIVPKFEAWVQLHVIENVKVEDIKNFTFE
;
A
#
# COMPACT_ATOMS: atom_id res chain seq x y z
N MET A 1 -10.08 20.19 25.57
CA MET A 1 -10.46 19.34 24.41
C MET A 1 -9.26 18.51 23.99
N ALA A 2 -9.00 17.42 24.71
CA ALA A 2 -7.91 16.49 24.43
C ALA A 2 -8.47 15.08 24.59
N LEU A 3 -8.45 14.27 23.51
CA LEU A 3 -8.52 12.79 23.46
C LEU A 3 -8.89 12.32 22.04
N THR A 4 -7.92 12.11 21.14
CA THR A 4 -8.11 11.29 19.91
C THR A 4 -6.86 10.51 19.44
N LEU A 5 -5.73 10.55 20.16
CA LEU A 5 -4.52 9.81 19.76
C LEU A 5 -4.61 8.25 19.86
N PRO A 6 -5.34 7.64 20.82
CA PRO A 6 -5.38 6.17 20.93
C PRO A 6 -6.09 5.45 19.77
N LEU A 7 -6.94 6.17 19.02
CA LEU A 7 -7.82 5.57 18.01
C LEU A 7 -7.07 5.24 16.70
N ALA A 8 -6.12 6.09 16.31
CA ALA A 8 -5.33 5.91 15.08
C ALA A 8 -4.31 4.77 15.20
N ILE A 9 -3.69 4.62 16.36
CA ILE A 9 -2.68 3.58 16.64
C ILE A 9 -3.31 2.17 16.59
N ASN A 10 -4.54 2.01 17.07
CA ASN A 10 -5.23 0.71 17.00
C ASN A 10 -5.68 0.31 15.58
N MET A 11 -5.97 1.27 14.70
CA MET A 11 -6.35 0.95 13.31
C MET A 11 -5.15 0.60 12.43
N ALA A 12 -3.99 1.21 12.68
CA ALA A 12 -2.73 0.81 12.06
C ALA A 12 -2.37 -0.65 12.41
N ARG A 13 -2.65 -1.10 13.66
CA ARG A 13 -2.42 -2.49 14.11
C ARG A 13 -3.37 -3.53 13.50
N LEU A 14 -4.54 -3.13 13.03
CA LEU A 14 -5.59 -4.06 12.56
C LEU A 14 -5.63 -4.22 11.04
N THR A 15 -5.01 -3.31 10.27
CA THR A 15 -5.09 -3.28 8.79
C THR A 15 -3.79 -3.70 8.08
N SER A 16 -2.73 -3.95 8.83
CA SER A 16 -1.45 -4.51 8.40
C SER A 16 -0.62 -4.68 9.67
N GLY A 17 0.07 -5.80 9.89
CA GLY A 17 0.87 -6.02 11.11
C GLY A 17 1.70 -4.79 11.49
N ASN A 18 1.85 -4.54 12.81
CA ASN A 18 2.60 -3.44 13.44
C ASN A 18 3.60 -2.73 12.49
N GLN A 19 3.19 -1.64 11.84
CA GLN A 19 4.08 -0.85 11.01
C GLN A 19 3.92 0.63 11.35
N THR A 20 4.66 1.06 12.37
CA THR A 20 5.07 2.44 12.55
C THR A 20 6.34 2.61 11.70
N PHE A 21 6.29 3.41 10.64
CA PHE A 21 7.40 3.56 9.68
C PHE A 21 8.51 4.52 10.16
N MET A 22 8.45 5.02 11.40
CA MET A 22 9.44 5.95 11.96
C MET A 22 9.70 5.66 13.44
N PRO A 23 10.93 5.91 13.94
CA PRO A 23 11.19 6.09 15.36
C PRO A 23 10.30 7.19 15.95
N ALA A 24 9.97 7.10 17.24
CA ALA A 24 9.13 8.08 17.94
C ALA A 24 9.72 9.50 18.00
N ASP A 25 11.01 9.65 17.67
CA ASP A 25 11.80 10.86 17.90
C ASP A 25 12.01 11.73 16.64
N TYR A 26 11.34 11.44 15.53
CA TYR A 26 11.41 12.29 14.33
C TYR A 26 10.55 13.55 14.51
N PRO A 27 11.09 14.78 14.39
CA PRO A 27 10.38 15.99 14.80
C PRO A 27 9.31 16.39 13.78
N SER A 28 8.11 15.83 13.95
CA SER A 28 6.89 16.16 13.19
C SER A 28 6.56 17.65 13.15
N GLU A 29 7.06 18.42 14.12
CA GLU A 29 6.85 19.85 14.23
C GLU A 29 7.71 20.67 13.24
N LYS A 30 8.89 20.18 12.85
CA LYS A 30 9.72 20.82 11.81
C LYS A 30 9.07 20.71 10.43
N ILE A 31 8.49 19.56 10.10
CA ILE A 31 7.80 19.31 8.83
C ILE A 31 6.54 20.19 8.72
N ARG A 32 5.78 20.31 9.82
CA ARG A 32 4.59 21.17 9.87
C ARG A 32 4.93 22.65 9.66
N ARG A 33 6.03 23.13 10.26
CA ARG A 33 6.49 24.52 10.09
C ARG A 33 7.02 24.77 8.67
N ALA A 34 7.79 23.85 8.09
CA ALA A 34 8.31 24.00 6.72
C ALA A 34 7.19 24.01 5.65
N SER A 35 6.16 23.17 5.81
CA SER A 35 4.99 23.19 4.91
C SER A 35 4.13 24.46 5.07
N ALA A 36 3.98 24.97 6.30
CA ALA A 36 3.25 26.21 6.55
C ALA A 36 4.02 27.44 6.03
N GLN A 37 5.35 27.45 6.13
CA GLN A 37 6.20 28.53 5.60
C GLN A 37 6.07 28.63 4.07
N LYS A 38 6.19 27.51 3.35
CA LYS A 38 6.03 27.46 1.88
C LYS A 38 4.63 27.85 1.39
N ALA A 39 3.59 27.64 2.20
CA ALA A 39 2.22 28.06 1.85
C ALA A 39 2.00 29.58 2.01
N CYS A 40 2.73 30.23 2.92
CA CYS A 40 2.67 31.69 3.09
C CYS A 40 3.46 32.45 2.03
N ASP A 41 4.52 31.86 1.47
CA ASP A 41 5.39 32.52 0.48
C ASP A 41 4.77 32.58 -0.93
N ILE A 42 3.65 31.89 -1.17
CA ILE A 42 2.95 31.87 -2.48
C ILE A 42 1.94 33.03 -2.62
N ASP A 43 1.61 33.75 -1.53
CA ASP A 43 0.49 34.71 -1.52
C ASP A 43 0.90 36.20 -1.54
N LEU A 44 2.16 36.54 -1.88
CA LEU A 44 2.64 37.93 -1.83
C LEU A 44 3.10 38.55 -3.16
N GLU A 45 2.99 37.87 -4.30
CA GLU A 45 3.26 38.49 -5.61
C GLU A 45 2.22 38.12 -6.66
N GLY A 46 1.22 38.98 -6.84
CA GLY A 46 0.18 38.79 -7.85
C GLY A 46 -0.68 40.02 -8.07
N THR A 47 -0.16 40.98 -8.82
CA THR A 47 -0.81 42.23 -9.22
C THR A 47 -2.11 41.97 -9.99
N GLN A 48 -3.20 42.56 -9.50
CA GLN A 48 -4.56 42.43 -10.03
C GLN A 48 -4.70 43.20 -11.36
N LYS A 49 -4.69 42.50 -12.50
CA LYS A 49 -5.15 43.04 -13.79
C LYS A 49 -6.65 42.79 -13.96
N VAL A 50 -7.42 43.86 -13.95
CA VAL A 50 -8.86 43.88 -14.26
C VAL A 50 -9.06 43.60 -15.75
N ILE A 51 -9.76 42.51 -16.07
CA ILE A 51 -10.25 42.19 -17.43
C ILE A 51 -11.74 42.57 -17.46
N PRO A 52 -12.22 43.29 -18.49
CA PRO A 52 -13.61 43.73 -18.54
C PRO A 52 -14.56 42.56 -18.87
N VAL A 53 -15.69 42.55 -18.16
CA VAL A 53 -16.80 41.60 -18.31
C VAL A 53 -17.46 41.78 -19.68
N VAL A 54 -17.33 40.78 -20.55
CA VAL A 54 -18.11 40.65 -21.78
C VAL A 54 -19.45 40.00 -21.42
N LYS A 55 -20.56 40.73 -21.68
CA LYS A 55 -21.93 40.21 -21.59
C LYS A 55 -22.13 39.12 -22.65
N ILE A 56 -22.46 37.91 -22.21
CA ILE A 56 -22.92 36.83 -23.08
C ILE A 56 -24.45 36.85 -23.07
N LEU A 57 -25.02 36.91 -24.28
CA LEU A 57 -26.45 36.82 -24.57
C LEU A 57 -26.94 35.37 -24.45
N ASP A 58 -28.16 35.22 -23.91
CA ASP A 58 -28.95 33.99 -23.94
C ASP A 58 -29.18 33.47 -25.37
N PRO A 59 -29.29 32.14 -25.52
CA PRO A 59 -30.24 31.60 -26.47
C PRO A 59 -31.16 30.57 -25.82
N THR A 60 -32.43 30.94 -25.74
CA THR A 60 -33.56 30.04 -25.54
C THR A 60 -33.90 29.34 -26.86
N THR A 61 -34.38 28.10 -26.74
CA THR A 61 -35.20 27.35 -27.71
C THR A 61 -34.44 26.53 -28.75
N VAL A 62 -34.59 25.19 -28.69
CA VAL A 62 -35.26 24.36 -29.73
C VAL A 62 -35.20 22.86 -29.39
N GLN A 63 -36.40 22.28 -29.38
CA GLN A 63 -36.83 20.90 -29.67
C GLN A 63 -36.39 19.70 -28.81
N GLN A 64 -37.37 19.22 -28.04
CA GLN A 64 -37.59 17.83 -27.69
C GLN A 64 -37.76 16.97 -28.95
N VAL A 65 -37.06 15.84 -29.01
CA VAL A 65 -37.42 14.70 -29.84
C VAL A 65 -37.58 13.50 -28.91
N ASP A 66 -38.81 13.00 -28.87
CA ASP A 66 -39.21 11.74 -28.28
C ASP A 66 -38.58 10.57 -29.05
N GLU A 67 -37.81 9.72 -28.37
CA GLU A 67 -37.66 8.32 -28.76
C GLU A 67 -37.93 7.43 -27.55
N SER A 68 -39.15 6.93 -27.51
CA SER A 68 -39.60 5.86 -26.62
C SER A 68 -39.22 4.52 -27.24
N VAL A 69 -38.27 3.81 -26.63
CA VAL A 69 -38.05 2.38 -26.90
C VAL A 69 -38.43 1.60 -25.66
N SER A 70 -39.60 0.98 -25.75
CA SER A 70 -40.12 0.00 -24.81
C SER A 70 -39.29 -1.27 -24.86
N ILE A 71 -38.77 -1.70 -23.70
CA ILE A 71 -38.25 -3.07 -23.51
C ILE A 71 -39.11 -3.73 -22.45
N GLU A 72 -39.87 -4.74 -22.88
CA GLU A 72 -40.66 -5.62 -22.03
C GLU A 72 -39.77 -6.42 -21.05
N PRO A 73 -40.25 -6.71 -19.83
CA PRO A 73 -39.53 -7.56 -18.90
C PRO A 73 -39.83 -9.04 -19.17
N VAL A 74 -38.78 -9.80 -19.50
CA VAL A 74 -38.84 -11.27 -19.47
C VAL A 74 -38.95 -11.73 -18.01
N GLN A 75 -40.15 -12.20 -17.66
CA GLN A 75 -40.37 -13.06 -16.52
C GLN A 75 -39.88 -14.48 -16.83
N GLU A 76 -39.01 -15.07 -16.00
CA GLU A 76 -39.09 -16.53 -15.83
C GLU A 76 -38.64 -17.02 -14.45
N SER A 77 -39.68 -17.46 -13.73
CA SER A 77 -39.82 -18.63 -12.87
C SER A 77 -38.73 -19.04 -11.87
N ASN A 78 -39.13 -18.88 -10.61
CA ASN A 78 -38.73 -19.67 -9.46
C ASN A 78 -38.83 -21.19 -9.70
N LYS A 79 -37.77 -21.95 -9.37
CA LYS A 79 -37.90 -23.34 -8.91
C LYS A 79 -37.11 -23.58 -7.63
N LYS A 80 -37.87 -23.55 -6.51
CA LYS A 80 -37.53 -24.16 -5.22
C LYS A 80 -37.16 -25.63 -5.41
N LYS A 81 -36.03 -26.09 -4.86
CA LYS A 81 -35.89 -27.47 -4.37
C LYS A 81 -35.18 -27.52 -3.02
N LYS A 82 -36.05 -27.62 -2.02
CA LYS A 82 -35.88 -28.00 -0.62
C LYS A 82 -35.18 -29.37 -0.53
N LYS A 83 -34.06 -29.48 0.20
CA LYS A 83 -33.62 -30.78 0.75
C LYS A 83 -33.03 -30.61 2.14
N ARG A 84 -33.89 -30.87 3.12
CA ARG A 84 -33.56 -31.16 4.52
C ARG A 84 -32.66 -32.39 4.59
N ARG A 85 -31.60 -32.35 5.40
CA ARG A 85 -31.10 -33.54 6.11
C ARG A 85 -30.63 -33.15 7.52
N ASN A 86 -31.40 -33.63 8.49
CA ASN A 86 -31.01 -33.81 9.87
C ASN A 86 -29.84 -34.80 9.96
N ARG A 87 -28.89 -34.57 10.87
CA ARG A 87 -28.24 -35.67 11.60
C ARG A 87 -27.82 -35.22 13.00
N LYS A 88 -28.42 -35.90 13.98
CA LYS A 88 -28.10 -35.95 15.40
C LYS A 88 -26.85 -36.81 15.65
N GLY A 89 -26.14 -36.50 16.72
CA GLY A 89 -25.18 -37.33 17.47
C GLY A 89 -24.37 -36.37 18.35
N LYS A 90 -24.52 -36.26 19.67
CA LYS A 90 -24.72 -37.17 20.82
C LYS A 90 -23.49 -38.03 21.14
N GLY A 91 -22.80 -37.63 22.20
CA GLY A 91 -21.70 -38.28 22.95
C GLY A 91 -20.99 -37.15 23.69
N LYS A 92 -21.16 -36.87 25.01
CA LYS A 92 -21.07 -37.67 26.24
C LYS A 92 -19.75 -38.44 26.39
N GLY A 93 -18.93 -37.95 27.33
CA GLY A 93 -17.71 -38.57 27.84
C GLY A 93 -17.14 -37.70 28.96
N ASP A 94 -17.45 -38.07 30.20
CA ASP A 94 -16.99 -37.48 31.46
C ASP A 94 -15.56 -37.91 31.82
N GLN A 95 -14.92 -37.13 32.71
CA GLN A 95 -14.07 -37.48 33.88
C GLN A 95 -12.87 -36.53 33.99
N LYS A 96 -12.83 -35.65 35.01
CA LYS A 96 -12.44 -35.83 36.43
C LYS A 96 -10.93 -36.02 36.63
N GLY A 97 -10.34 -35.11 37.41
CA GLY A 97 -8.98 -35.18 37.92
C GLY A 97 -8.63 -33.91 38.69
N ASP A 98 -8.98 -33.90 39.97
CA ASP A 98 -8.58 -32.89 40.96
C ASP A 98 -7.06 -32.85 41.15
N GLN A 99 -6.49 -31.68 41.44
CA GLN A 99 -5.55 -31.51 42.56
C GLN A 99 -5.34 -30.03 42.95
N LYS A 100 -5.55 -29.78 44.25
CA LYS A 100 -5.20 -28.58 45.01
C LYS A 100 -3.69 -28.48 45.19
N SER A 101 -3.17 -27.26 45.27
CA SER A 101 -2.37 -26.83 46.44
C SER A 101 -2.16 -25.31 46.44
N ASP A 102 -2.44 -24.73 47.59
CA ASP A 102 -2.32 -23.33 47.98
C ASP A 102 -0.86 -22.83 48.11
N VAL A 103 -0.76 -21.52 48.34
CA VAL A 103 0.19 -20.81 49.23
C VAL A 103 1.32 -19.99 48.57
N SER A 104 1.06 -18.67 48.57
CA SER A 104 1.93 -17.53 48.95
C SER A 104 3.25 -17.25 48.24
N GLY A 105 3.51 -15.95 48.05
CA GLY A 105 4.87 -15.41 48.13
C GLY A 105 5.14 -14.26 47.19
N GLU A 106 4.61 -13.08 47.49
CA GLU A 106 5.23 -11.83 47.05
C GLU A 106 6.67 -11.78 47.56
N ARG A 107 7.63 -11.57 46.66
CA ARG A 107 8.90 -10.90 46.98
C ARG A 107 9.51 -10.28 45.73
N ASN A 108 9.60 -8.95 45.77
CA ASN A 108 10.40 -8.11 44.90
C ASN A 108 11.86 -8.55 44.94
N ILE A 109 12.46 -8.77 43.77
CA ILE A 109 13.91 -8.85 43.57
C ILE A 109 14.26 -7.77 42.54
N PHE A 110 14.32 -6.54 43.03
CA PHE A 110 15.10 -5.46 42.44
C PHE A 110 16.06 -5.04 43.54
N GLN A 111 17.32 -5.44 43.41
CA GLN A 111 18.55 -4.87 43.98
C GLN A 111 19.59 -6.00 44.07
N ASP A 112 20.40 -6.12 43.02
CA ASP A 112 21.74 -6.69 43.14
C ASP A 112 22.69 -5.86 42.27
N PRO A 113 23.41 -4.88 42.85
CA PRO A 113 24.34 -4.02 42.15
C PRO A 113 25.77 -4.56 42.26
N GLU A 114 26.03 -5.78 41.81
CA GLU A 114 27.38 -6.36 41.89
C GLU A 114 27.71 -7.32 40.73
N LEU A 115 27.48 -6.88 39.48
CA LEU A 115 28.11 -7.49 38.28
C LEU A 115 28.45 -6.42 37.22
N SER A 116 28.85 -5.23 37.65
CA SER A 116 29.25 -4.13 36.78
C SER A 116 30.76 -3.90 36.79
N GLU A 117 31.59 -4.93 36.54
CA GLU A 117 33.04 -4.70 36.34
C GLU A 117 33.79 -5.87 35.67
N ALA A 118 33.22 -6.52 34.65
CA ALA A 118 33.92 -7.58 33.91
C ALA A 118 33.80 -7.53 32.38
N PHE A 119 33.40 -6.39 31.77
CA PHE A 119 33.39 -6.22 30.31
C PHE A 119 33.99 -4.89 29.82
N ALA A 120 34.89 -4.29 30.58
CA ALA A 120 35.76 -3.22 30.11
C ALA A 120 37.04 -3.81 29.49
N GLY A 121 36.89 -4.51 28.36
CA GLY A 121 38.01 -5.19 27.71
C GLY A 121 37.64 -5.78 26.36
N SER A 122 36.99 -4.98 25.50
CA SER A 122 36.63 -5.41 24.15
C SER A 122 37.85 -5.41 23.23
N HIS A 123 38.69 -6.42 23.34
CA HIS A 123 39.51 -6.87 22.21
C HIS A 123 38.57 -7.42 21.13
N VAL A 124 38.08 -6.54 20.25
CA VAL A 124 37.47 -6.98 19.00
C VAL A 124 38.56 -7.70 18.22
N SER A 125 38.44 -9.02 18.08
CA SER A 125 39.44 -9.80 17.34
C SER A 125 39.62 -9.22 15.93
N ALA A 126 40.86 -9.20 15.42
CA ALA A 126 41.15 -8.77 14.05
C ALA A 126 40.29 -9.51 13.00
N SER A 127 39.85 -10.73 13.31
CA SER A 127 38.94 -11.51 12.46
C SER A 127 37.53 -10.92 12.37
N THR A 128 37.05 -10.30 13.44
CA THR A 128 35.73 -9.65 13.49
C THR A 128 35.75 -8.30 12.78
N GLN A 129 36.85 -7.54 12.91
CA GLN A 129 37.05 -6.30 12.16
C GLN A 129 37.11 -6.56 10.65
N HIS A 130 37.88 -7.55 10.20
CA HIS A 130 38.02 -7.89 8.78
C HIS A 130 36.70 -8.36 8.15
N LYS A 131 35.89 -9.15 8.87
CA LYS A 131 34.54 -9.56 8.40
C LYS A 131 33.58 -8.38 8.27
N THR A 132 33.66 -7.43 9.19
CA THR A 132 32.83 -6.22 9.18
C THR A 132 33.21 -5.31 8.01
N GLU A 133 34.51 -5.16 7.72
CA GLU A 133 34.98 -4.31 6.61
C GLU A 133 34.64 -4.90 5.22
N ALA A 134 34.76 -6.22 5.05
CA ALA A 134 34.36 -6.89 3.81
C ALA A 134 32.86 -6.76 3.53
N PHE A 135 32.02 -6.89 4.57
CA PHE A 135 30.58 -6.67 4.46
C PHE A 135 30.25 -5.22 4.06
N ARG A 136 30.91 -4.23 4.69
CA ARG A 136 30.75 -2.80 4.37
C ARG A 136 31.03 -2.48 2.91
N ARG A 137 32.17 -2.95 2.38
CA ARG A 137 32.54 -2.74 0.97
C ARG A 137 31.51 -3.38 0.03
N THR A 138 31.02 -4.57 0.38
CA THR A 138 30.02 -5.28 -0.44
C THR A 138 28.69 -4.52 -0.50
N ALA A 139 28.20 -4.03 0.65
CA ALA A 139 26.96 -3.26 0.73
C ALA A 139 27.05 -1.91 -0.01
N SER A 140 28.14 -1.16 0.17
CA SER A 140 28.37 0.10 -0.54
C SER A 140 28.41 -0.11 -2.06
N LEU A 141 29.13 -1.14 -2.54
CA LEU A 141 29.15 -1.49 -3.97
C LEU A 141 27.77 -1.85 -4.51
N ALA A 142 26.97 -2.59 -3.74
CA ALA A 142 25.62 -2.97 -4.16
C ALA A 142 24.66 -1.77 -4.23
N ILE A 143 24.73 -0.85 -3.26
CA ILE A 143 24.02 0.44 -3.31
C ILE A 143 24.40 1.21 -4.58
N GLN A 144 25.71 1.35 -4.84
CA GLN A 144 26.20 2.07 -6.01
C GLN A 144 25.74 1.41 -7.32
N ARG A 145 25.68 0.07 -7.39
CA ARG A 145 25.12 -0.64 -8.55
C ARG A 145 23.65 -0.33 -8.78
N VAL A 146 22.83 -0.30 -7.73
CA VAL A 146 21.41 0.07 -7.84
C VAL A 146 21.27 1.50 -8.33
N ILE A 147 22.03 2.43 -7.75
CA ILE A 147 22.03 3.85 -8.14
C ILE A 147 22.42 4.03 -9.61
N VAL A 148 23.55 3.43 -10.01
CA VAL A 148 24.01 3.47 -11.40
C VAL A 148 22.97 2.84 -12.32
N SER A 149 22.35 1.73 -11.92
CA SER A 149 21.29 1.10 -12.70
C SER A 149 20.12 2.07 -12.88
N LEU A 150 19.58 2.66 -11.81
CA LEU A 150 18.50 3.64 -11.88
C LEU A 150 18.81 4.82 -12.81
N GLN A 151 20.03 5.34 -12.75
CA GLN A 151 20.46 6.48 -13.58
C GLN A 151 20.68 6.11 -15.05
N THR A 152 21.14 4.89 -15.32
CA THR A 152 21.53 4.43 -16.67
C THR A 152 20.45 3.70 -17.44
N ILE A 153 19.24 3.49 -16.88
CA ILE A 153 18.15 2.87 -17.64
C ILE A 153 17.87 3.70 -18.90
N ASN A 154 17.82 3.00 -20.02
CA ASN A 154 17.65 3.55 -21.36
C ASN A 154 16.37 4.39 -21.49
N GLU A 155 16.55 5.64 -21.93
CA GLU A 155 15.50 6.65 -22.11
C GLU A 155 14.65 6.43 -23.36
N HIS A 156 15.09 5.57 -24.28
CA HIS A 156 14.32 5.23 -25.49
C HIS A 156 13.17 4.25 -25.25
N ARG A 157 12.93 3.88 -23.98
CA ARG A 157 11.79 3.06 -23.57
C ARG A 157 10.56 3.94 -23.38
N SER A 158 9.38 3.36 -23.53
CA SER A 158 8.16 4.05 -23.10
C SER A 158 8.15 4.25 -21.59
N PRO A 159 7.37 5.22 -21.06
CA PRO A 159 7.31 5.46 -19.62
C PRO A 159 6.93 4.20 -18.82
N LEU A 160 6.01 3.38 -19.32
CA LEU A 160 5.61 2.14 -18.63
C LEU A 160 6.78 1.14 -18.52
N GLN A 161 7.51 0.93 -19.62
CA GLN A 161 8.66 0.03 -19.65
C GLN A 161 9.84 0.54 -18.81
N LEU A 162 10.05 1.86 -18.81
CA LEU A 162 11.05 2.50 -17.97
C LEU A 162 10.71 2.32 -16.49
N LEU A 163 9.46 2.57 -16.08
CA LEU A 163 8.99 2.37 -14.71
C LEU A 163 9.17 0.91 -14.26
N GLN A 164 8.78 -0.04 -15.12
CA GLN A 164 8.96 -1.46 -14.85
C GLN A 164 10.44 -1.82 -14.60
N ALA A 165 11.34 -1.29 -15.42
CA ALA A 165 12.78 -1.49 -15.27
C ALA A 165 13.34 -0.85 -14.00
N SER A 166 12.92 0.37 -13.67
CA SER A 166 13.31 1.05 -12.43
C SER A 166 12.90 0.25 -11.20
N ILE A 167 11.68 -0.28 -11.16
CA ILE A 167 11.21 -1.11 -10.05
C ILE A 167 12.01 -2.43 -9.94
N ALA A 168 12.39 -3.03 -11.07
CA ALA A 168 13.20 -4.24 -11.07
C ALA A 168 14.61 -4.04 -10.50
N THR A 169 15.15 -2.82 -10.46
CA THR A 169 16.45 -2.54 -9.82
C THR A 169 16.45 -2.79 -8.31
N PHE A 170 15.28 -2.78 -7.67
CA PHE A 170 15.13 -3.03 -6.22
C PHE A 170 15.26 -4.52 -5.85
N LEU A 171 15.63 -5.38 -6.80
CA LEU A 171 15.84 -6.82 -6.60
C LEU A 171 17.20 -7.20 -5.98
N GLU A 172 18.12 -6.25 -5.84
CA GLU A 172 19.48 -6.48 -5.29
C GLU A 172 19.48 -6.85 -3.78
N GLY A 173 18.31 -6.94 -3.15
CA GLY A 173 18.11 -7.46 -1.80
C GLY A 173 17.37 -6.48 -0.90
N PRO A 174 16.62 -6.99 0.11
CA PRO A 174 15.70 -6.18 0.90
C PRO A 174 16.40 -5.06 1.68
N GLN A 175 17.65 -5.24 2.16
CA GLN A 175 18.35 -4.19 2.91
C GLN A 175 18.74 -3.01 2.02
N ILE A 176 19.29 -3.28 0.83
CA ILE A 176 19.68 -2.25 -0.14
C ILE A 176 18.43 -1.54 -0.65
N ALA A 177 17.38 -2.30 -0.99
CA ALA A 177 16.10 -1.74 -1.37
C ALA A 177 15.52 -0.84 -0.27
N SER A 178 15.58 -1.27 1.01
CA SER A 178 15.13 -0.46 2.15
C SER A 178 15.88 0.84 2.26
N PHE A 179 17.21 0.79 2.11
CA PHE A 179 18.06 1.96 2.14
C PHE A 179 17.67 2.97 1.06
N ILE A 180 17.61 2.53 -0.20
CA ILE A 180 17.24 3.39 -1.33
C ILE A 180 15.82 3.96 -1.17
N TYR A 181 14.85 3.12 -0.79
CA TYR A 181 13.48 3.56 -0.52
C TYR A 181 13.43 4.62 0.58
N ARG A 182 14.21 4.46 1.65
CA ARG A 182 14.26 5.45 2.74
C ARG A 182 14.82 6.78 2.24
N GLN A 183 15.84 6.77 1.38
CA GLN A 183 16.35 8.00 0.78
C GLN A 183 15.30 8.69 -0.09
N LEU A 184 14.59 7.93 -0.94
CA LEU A 184 13.47 8.44 -1.73
C LEU A 184 12.38 9.05 -0.85
N GLN A 185 12.03 8.37 0.24
CA GLN A 185 11.03 8.84 1.20
C GLN A 185 11.47 10.14 1.89
N VAL A 186 12.74 10.26 2.30
CA VAL A 186 13.25 11.49 2.93
C VAL A 186 13.22 12.66 1.94
N ALA A 187 13.73 12.46 0.73
CA ALA A 187 13.69 13.49 -0.32
C ALA A 187 12.24 13.91 -0.63
N ALA A 188 11.33 12.94 -0.78
CA ALA A 188 9.89 13.17 -0.95
C ALA A 188 9.27 14.03 0.15
N MET A 189 9.64 13.79 1.43
CA MET A 189 9.14 14.58 2.55
C MET A 189 9.66 16.03 2.54
N LEU A 190 10.87 16.25 2.03
CA LEU A 190 11.48 17.58 1.90
C LEU A 190 11.03 18.31 0.62
N GLY A 191 10.38 17.59 -0.31
CA GLY A 191 10.07 18.10 -1.64
C GLY A 191 11.34 18.27 -2.47
N GLU A 192 12.33 17.40 -2.25
CA GLU A 192 13.60 17.35 -2.95
C GLU A 192 13.62 16.15 -3.90
N THR A 193 14.41 16.26 -4.96
CA THR A 193 14.71 15.16 -5.89
C THR A 193 16.17 14.79 -5.93
N SER A 194 17.06 15.64 -5.40
CA SER A 194 18.46 15.28 -5.21
C SER A 194 18.61 14.50 -3.91
N ILE A 195 19.30 13.36 -4.00
CA ILE A 195 19.52 12.41 -2.92
C ILE A 195 21.02 12.25 -2.73
N PHE A 196 21.54 12.76 -1.64
CA PHE A 196 22.93 12.53 -1.26
C PHE A 196 23.12 11.14 -0.66
N VAL A 197 23.99 10.32 -1.25
CA VAL A 197 24.33 8.99 -0.74
C VAL A 197 25.79 8.95 -0.29
N PRO A 198 26.06 8.90 1.03
CA PRO A 198 27.43 8.83 1.52
C PRO A 198 28.17 7.60 0.96
N LYS A 199 29.38 7.82 0.42
CA LYS A 199 30.22 6.75 -0.16
C LYS A 199 30.59 5.67 0.85
N ASP A 200 30.75 6.06 2.11
CA ASP A 200 31.17 5.20 3.21
C ASP A 200 30.00 4.73 4.10
N ILE A 201 28.78 4.69 3.56
CA ILE A 201 27.62 4.27 4.34
C ILE A 201 27.76 2.82 4.81
N ILE A 202 27.55 2.63 6.12
CA ILE A 202 27.57 1.32 6.76
C ILE A 202 26.12 0.93 6.99
N LEU A 203 25.60 0.01 6.17
CA LEU A 203 24.33 -0.64 6.49
C LEU A 203 24.57 -1.61 7.65
N ASP A 204 23.98 -1.37 8.81
CA ASP A 204 23.85 -2.42 9.82
C ASP A 204 22.61 -3.24 9.46
N PRO A 205 22.74 -4.54 9.11
CA PRO A 205 21.58 -5.37 8.79
C PRO A 205 20.66 -5.57 10.01
N ARG A 206 21.12 -5.25 11.22
CA ARG A 206 20.32 -5.28 12.45
C ARG A 206 19.60 -3.95 12.68
N ASP A 207 19.90 -2.92 11.91
CA ASP A 207 19.20 -1.65 12.03
C ASP A 207 17.72 -1.86 11.65
N PRO A 208 16.78 -1.62 12.57
CA PRO A 208 15.36 -1.75 12.26
C PRO A 208 14.93 -0.79 11.15
N GLU A 209 15.65 0.31 10.89
CA GLU A 209 15.35 1.24 9.80
C GLU A 209 15.56 0.62 8.40
N PHE A 210 16.45 -0.38 8.28
CA PHE A 210 16.73 -1.07 7.01
C PHE A 210 16.02 -2.41 6.87
N ASN A 211 15.25 -2.81 7.88
CA ASN A 211 14.43 -4.03 7.87
C ASN A 211 12.97 -3.70 7.52
N LEU A 212 12.77 -2.96 6.43
CA LEU A 212 11.43 -2.64 5.96
C LEU A 212 10.68 -3.93 5.55
N PRO A 213 9.37 -3.99 5.82
CA PRO A 213 8.57 -5.16 5.51
C PRO A 213 8.24 -5.16 4.02
N TRP A 214 9.13 -5.73 3.20
CA TRP A 214 8.97 -5.85 1.74
C TRP A 214 7.81 -6.74 1.28
N ASN A 215 7.15 -7.42 2.21
CA ASN A 215 5.84 -8.04 2.01
C ASN A 215 4.67 -7.05 2.17
N SER A 216 4.89 -5.83 2.63
CA SER A 216 3.88 -4.81 2.83
C SER A 216 3.38 -4.23 1.51
N CYS A 217 2.12 -4.52 1.18
CA CYS A 217 1.44 -4.01 0.00
C CYS A 217 1.47 -2.47 -0.08
N LYS A 218 1.47 -1.79 1.07
CA LYS A 218 1.57 -0.33 1.18
C LYS A 218 2.96 0.16 0.76
N LEU A 219 4.02 -0.49 1.24
CA LEU A 219 5.40 -0.16 0.88
C LEU A 219 5.62 -0.31 -0.64
N ALA A 220 5.20 -1.46 -1.20
CA ALA A 220 5.28 -1.71 -2.64
C ALA A 220 4.51 -0.66 -3.44
N THR A 221 3.28 -0.32 -3.00
CA THR A 221 2.46 0.72 -3.64
C THR A 221 3.15 2.08 -3.60
N THR A 222 3.63 2.50 -2.42
CA THR A 222 4.30 3.80 -2.26
C THR A 222 5.58 3.89 -3.09
N LEU A 223 6.39 2.84 -3.15
CA LEU A 223 7.60 2.82 -3.98
C LEU A 223 7.28 3.11 -5.45
N VAL A 224 6.30 2.40 -6.03
CA VAL A 224 5.94 2.60 -7.43
C VAL A 224 5.36 4.00 -7.67
N LEU A 225 4.52 4.49 -6.77
CA LEU A 225 3.95 5.84 -6.89
C LEU A 225 5.01 6.93 -6.78
N LEU A 226 5.97 6.80 -5.87
CA LEU A 226 7.07 7.76 -5.73
C LEU A 226 7.89 7.87 -7.02
N ILE A 227 8.21 6.74 -7.64
CA ILE A 227 8.97 6.74 -8.89
C ILE A 227 8.12 7.26 -10.06
N ALA A 228 6.82 6.98 -10.10
CA ALA A 228 5.98 7.38 -11.23
C ALA A 228 5.52 8.85 -11.21
N CYS A 229 5.59 9.52 -10.06
CA CYS A 229 4.96 10.83 -9.87
C CYS A 229 5.85 12.00 -10.32
N ARG A 230 5.18 13.10 -10.69
CA ARG A 230 5.84 14.39 -10.94
C ARG A 230 6.45 14.93 -9.65
N HIS A 231 7.52 15.72 -9.77
CA HIS A 231 8.22 16.32 -8.63
C HIS A 231 7.28 17.04 -7.61
N ASN A 232 6.28 17.77 -8.10
CA ASN A 232 5.33 18.50 -7.26
C ASN A 232 4.24 17.61 -6.62
N GLU A 233 4.19 16.31 -6.96
CA GLU A 233 3.18 15.35 -6.48
C GLU A 233 3.77 14.28 -5.55
N VAL A 234 5.10 14.23 -5.40
CA VAL A 234 5.82 13.22 -4.62
C VAL A 234 5.31 13.14 -3.18
N PHE A 235 5.02 14.28 -2.56
CA PHE A 235 4.48 14.31 -1.20
C PHE A 235 3.09 13.66 -1.10
N GLU A 236 2.19 13.91 -2.06
CA GLU A 236 0.86 13.32 -2.05
C GLU A 236 0.90 11.82 -2.36
N ALA A 237 1.80 11.38 -3.24
CA ALA A 237 2.08 9.96 -3.48
C ALA A 237 2.57 9.25 -2.20
N LEU A 238 3.47 9.89 -1.43
CA LEU A 238 3.94 9.38 -0.15
C LEU A 238 2.82 9.33 0.90
N LYS A 239 2.02 10.40 0.96
CA LYS A 239 0.92 10.55 1.92
C LYS A 239 -0.17 9.50 1.70
N TYR A 240 -0.50 9.15 0.46
CA TYR A 240 -1.60 8.26 0.07
C TYR A 240 -1.76 6.98 0.90
N GLN A 241 -0.66 6.32 1.31
CA GLN A 241 -0.67 5.10 2.13
C GLN A 241 -0.10 5.28 3.55
N SER A 242 0.23 6.52 3.93
CA SER A 242 0.89 6.82 5.20
C SER A 242 -0.09 7.22 6.28
N GLY A 243 -0.15 6.43 7.35
CA GLY A 243 -0.94 6.79 8.54
C GLY A 243 -0.35 7.98 9.29
N GLN A 244 0.98 8.13 9.28
CA GLN A 244 1.69 9.21 9.95
C GLN A 244 1.49 10.56 9.25
N LEU A 245 1.35 10.55 7.93
CA LEU A 245 1.04 11.74 7.13
C LEU A 245 -0.47 11.96 6.96
N GLY A 246 -1.30 11.15 7.64
CA GLY A 246 -2.75 11.29 7.64
C GLY A 246 -3.46 10.86 6.35
N GLY A 247 -2.82 10.07 5.48
CA GLY A 247 -3.45 9.59 4.25
C GLY A 247 -4.26 8.31 4.40
N LEU A 248 -4.15 7.58 5.52
CA LEU A 248 -5.03 6.44 5.78
C LEU A 248 -6.48 6.91 6.02
N PRO A 249 -7.48 6.20 5.46
CA PRO A 249 -8.87 6.61 5.59
C PRO A 249 -9.36 6.47 7.03
N THR A 250 -10.32 7.32 7.41
CA THR A 250 -11.06 7.20 8.66
C THR A 250 -12.48 6.70 8.39
N LEU A 251 -13.15 6.14 9.40
CA LEU A 251 -14.55 5.71 9.23
C LEU A 251 -15.47 6.87 8.83
N SER A 252 -15.19 8.09 9.32
CA SER A 252 -15.95 9.28 8.94
C SER A 252 -15.80 9.56 7.45
N LEU A 253 -14.55 9.59 6.95
CA LEU A 253 -14.25 9.79 5.54
C LEU A 253 -14.89 8.72 4.65
N ILE A 254 -14.74 7.44 5.03
CA ILE A 254 -15.32 6.30 4.30
C ILE A 254 -16.85 6.45 4.18
N ARG A 255 -17.51 6.96 5.22
CA ARG A 255 -18.97 7.15 5.22
C ARG A 255 -19.42 8.39 4.47
N SER A 256 -18.59 9.43 4.41
CA SER A 256 -18.91 10.67 3.71
C SER A 256 -18.50 10.67 2.24
N THR A 257 -17.76 9.65 1.78
CA THR A 257 -17.26 9.57 0.40
C THR A 257 -17.59 8.24 -0.25
N SER A 258 -18.06 8.28 -1.49
CA SER A 258 -18.32 7.08 -2.27
C SER A 258 -17.01 6.36 -2.61
N SER A 259 -17.05 5.02 -2.61
CA SER A 259 -15.96 4.21 -3.16
C SER A 259 -15.69 4.62 -4.61
N SER A 260 -14.42 4.79 -4.96
CA SER A 260 -13.99 5.04 -6.33
C SER A 260 -14.24 3.82 -7.24
N SER A 261 -14.42 4.08 -8.53
CA SER A 261 -14.58 3.03 -9.55
C SER A 261 -13.27 2.76 -10.28
N PHE A 262 -12.59 1.68 -9.92
CA PHE A 262 -11.38 1.25 -10.63
C PHE A 262 -11.65 0.97 -12.11
N ALA A 263 -12.80 0.38 -12.44
CA ALA A 263 -13.17 0.10 -13.83
C ALA A 263 -13.30 1.37 -14.69
N GLN A 264 -13.85 2.45 -14.14
CA GLN A 264 -13.94 3.73 -14.86
C GLN A 264 -12.57 4.38 -15.05
N ALA A 265 -11.74 4.40 -14.01
CA ALA A 265 -10.37 4.92 -14.10
C ALA A 265 -9.53 4.13 -15.10
N PHE A 266 -9.64 2.80 -15.08
CA PHE A 266 -8.99 1.92 -16.03
C PHE A 266 -9.47 2.16 -17.47
N ALA A 267 -10.78 2.28 -17.70
CA ALA A 267 -11.31 2.56 -19.04
C ALA A 267 -10.81 3.91 -19.59
N LYS A 268 -10.74 4.94 -18.74
CA LYS A 268 -10.16 6.24 -19.10
C LYS A 268 -8.68 6.10 -19.48
N ALA A 269 -7.89 5.43 -18.65
CA ALA A 269 -6.47 5.19 -18.88
C ALA A 269 -6.21 4.36 -20.15
N LYS A 270 -6.97 3.26 -20.36
CA LYS A 270 -6.91 2.43 -21.57
C LYS A 270 -7.23 3.25 -22.82
N LYS A 271 -8.26 4.11 -22.77
CA LYS A 271 -8.58 5.02 -23.88
C LYS A 271 -7.43 5.98 -24.19
N ALA A 272 -6.78 6.54 -23.17
CA ALA A 272 -5.63 7.44 -23.35
C ALA A 272 -4.38 6.71 -23.89
N ALA A 273 -4.15 5.47 -23.46
CA ALA A 273 -3.08 4.62 -23.96
C ALA A 273 -3.26 4.22 -25.42
N LEU A 274 -4.51 3.99 -25.86
CA LEU A 274 -4.86 3.60 -27.23
C LEU A 274 -5.18 4.79 -28.15
N SER A 275 -5.21 6.01 -27.63
CA SER A 275 -5.38 7.21 -28.46
C SER A 275 -4.08 7.57 -29.16
N GLY A 276 -4.13 8.53 -30.08
CA GLY A 276 -2.93 9.06 -30.74
C GLY A 276 -1.93 9.73 -29.78
N GLU A 277 -2.32 10.03 -28.54
CA GLU A 277 -1.43 10.58 -27.50
C GLU A 277 -0.53 9.51 -26.87
N MET A 278 -0.92 8.24 -26.95
CA MET A 278 -0.13 7.10 -26.43
C MET A 278 0.31 7.30 -24.96
N ALA A 279 -0.57 7.87 -24.13
CA ALA A 279 -0.23 8.29 -22.79
C ALA A 279 -0.10 7.11 -21.81
N THR A 280 0.86 7.20 -20.89
CA THR A 280 0.98 6.25 -19.77
C THR A 280 0.26 6.81 -18.54
N THR A 281 -0.53 5.98 -17.87
CA THR A 281 -1.20 6.30 -16.60
C THR A 281 -0.81 5.29 -15.53
N VAL A 282 -0.55 5.78 -14.32
CA VAL A 282 -0.28 4.93 -13.15
C VAL A 282 -1.39 5.13 -12.12
N ILE A 283 -2.00 4.02 -11.70
CA ILE A 283 -3.13 4.03 -10.75
C ILE A 283 -2.72 3.27 -9.49
N GLY A 284 -2.51 4.00 -8.39
CA GLY A 284 -2.50 3.42 -7.05
C GLY A 284 -3.92 3.08 -6.61
N VAL A 285 -4.12 1.85 -6.14
CA VAL A 285 -5.41 1.35 -5.68
C VAL A 285 -5.28 0.94 -4.22
N SER A 286 -6.15 1.48 -3.36
CA SER A 286 -6.25 1.16 -1.94
C SER A 286 -7.61 0.52 -1.67
N LEU A 287 -7.61 -0.71 -1.21
CA LEU A 287 -8.81 -1.45 -0.84
C LEU A 287 -8.88 -1.51 0.68
N THR A 288 -9.90 -0.86 1.24
CA THR A 288 -10.14 -0.82 2.69
C THR A 288 -11.43 -1.57 3.01
N ASP A 289 -11.38 -2.50 3.97
CA ASP A 289 -12.57 -3.12 4.52
C ASP A 289 -13.27 -2.17 5.51
N VAL A 290 -14.46 -1.70 5.17
CA VAL A 290 -15.24 -0.80 6.02
C VAL A 290 -15.66 -1.51 7.32
N HIS A 291 -15.89 -2.83 7.27
CA HIS A 291 -16.46 -3.52 8.41
C HIS A 291 -15.50 -3.62 9.60
N ILE A 292 -14.19 -3.74 9.37
CA ILE A 292 -13.23 -3.71 10.49
C ILE A 292 -13.29 -2.37 11.24
N PHE A 293 -13.52 -1.26 10.54
CA PHE A 293 -13.63 0.06 11.16
C PHE A 293 -14.89 0.14 12.03
N GLU A 294 -16.01 -0.40 11.55
CA GLU A 294 -17.25 -0.49 12.33
C GLU A 294 -17.08 -1.34 13.58
N LEU A 295 -16.38 -2.47 13.46
CA LEU A 295 -16.07 -3.34 14.59
C LEU A 295 -15.13 -2.64 15.58
N ASN A 296 -14.17 -1.87 15.10
CA ASN A 296 -13.21 -1.16 15.94
C ASN A 296 -13.90 -0.10 16.81
N VAL A 297 -14.80 0.71 16.22
CA VAL A 297 -15.62 1.69 16.97
C VAL A 297 -16.44 1.03 18.08
N ARG A 298 -16.82 -0.23 17.91
CA ARG A 298 -17.58 -1.01 18.89
C ARG A 298 -16.71 -1.80 19.88
N GLY A 299 -15.37 -1.70 19.79
CA GLY A 299 -14.44 -2.50 20.59
C GLY A 299 -14.43 -3.99 20.26
N LYS A 300 -14.89 -4.38 19.06
CA LYS A 300 -15.09 -5.78 18.63
C LYS A 300 -14.18 -6.23 17.48
N ALA A 301 -13.20 -5.42 17.07
CA ALA A 301 -12.31 -5.76 15.96
C ALA A 301 -11.22 -6.78 16.32
N LYS A 302 -10.80 -6.86 17.59
CA LYS A 302 -9.67 -7.69 18.05
C LYS A 302 -9.74 -9.19 17.63
N PRO A 303 -10.90 -9.85 17.56
CA PRO A 303 -10.95 -11.25 17.12
C PRO A 303 -10.78 -11.47 15.62
N TYR A 304 -10.78 -10.41 14.80
CA TYR A 304 -10.85 -10.52 13.35
C TYR A 304 -9.61 -9.93 12.66
N THR A 305 -9.39 -10.38 11.44
CA THR A 305 -8.42 -9.82 10.49
C THR A 305 -9.15 -8.93 9.50
N SER A 306 -8.66 -7.70 9.32
CA SER A 306 -9.13 -6.80 8.25
C SER A 306 -8.70 -7.29 6.89
N PHE A 307 -9.52 -7.03 5.88
CA PHE A 307 -9.09 -7.11 4.51
C PHE A 307 -8.68 -5.72 4.02
N ALA A 308 -7.38 -5.46 3.99
CA ALA A 308 -6.82 -4.26 3.40
C ALA A 308 -5.72 -4.66 2.42
N HIS A 309 -5.74 -4.09 1.22
CA HIS A 309 -4.76 -4.40 0.20
C HIS A 309 -4.52 -3.19 -0.70
N SER A 310 -3.25 -2.91 -0.99
CA SER A 310 -2.86 -1.83 -1.88
C SER A 310 -1.99 -2.36 -3.01
N PHE A 311 -2.23 -1.89 -4.22
CA PHE A 311 -1.46 -2.29 -5.40
C PHE A 311 -1.41 -1.15 -6.41
N VAL A 312 -0.54 -1.26 -7.42
CA VAL A 312 -0.41 -0.26 -8.48
C VAL A 312 -0.59 -0.92 -9.83
N VAL A 313 -1.31 -0.22 -10.71
CA VAL A 313 -1.51 -0.62 -12.11
C VAL A 313 -0.93 0.46 -13.02
N GLY A 314 0.07 0.09 -13.82
CA GLY A 314 0.59 0.91 -14.91
C GLY A 314 -0.09 0.53 -16.22
N ILE A 315 -0.55 1.53 -16.96
CA ILE A 315 -1.34 1.38 -18.18
C ILE A 315 -0.69 2.25 -19.25
N GLY A 316 -0.21 1.63 -20.31
CA GLY A 316 0.48 2.30 -21.42
C GLY A 316 0.07 1.69 -22.75
N PRO A 317 0.55 2.24 -23.88
CA PRO A 317 0.22 1.76 -25.22
C PRO A 317 0.47 0.26 -25.43
N GLU A 318 1.46 -0.29 -24.73
CA GLU A 318 1.90 -1.67 -24.84
C GLU A 318 1.03 -2.64 -24.03
N GLY A 319 0.22 -2.13 -23.10
CA GLY A 319 -0.64 -2.92 -22.23
C GLY A 319 -0.56 -2.52 -20.77
N VAL A 320 -0.60 -3.51 -19.88
CA VAL A 320 -0.81 -3.29 -18.45
C VAL A 320 0.21 -4.04 -17.60
N VAL A 321 0.75 -3.37 -16.60
CA VAL A 321 1.61 -3.96 -15.56
C VAL A 321 0.96 -3.77 -14.20
N ILE A 322 1.01 -4.79 -13.35
CA ILE A 322 0.46 -4.75 -11.99
C ILE A 322 1.59 -5.03 -11.02
N TRP A 323 1.85 -4.10 -10.09
CA TRP A 323 2.81 -4.26 -9.00
C TRP A 323 2.06 -4.45 -7.68
N GLN A 324 2.43 -5.48 -6.95
CA GLN A 324 1.81 -5.83 -5.69
C GLN A 324 2.76 -6.65 -4.82
N SER A 325 2.47 -6.64 -3.53
CA SER A 325 3.01 -7.57 -2.56
C SER A 325 1.88 -7.92 -1.60
N TRP A 326 2.03 -9.00 -0.83
CA TRP A 326 1.00 -9.43 0.10
C TRP A 326 1.65 -9.86 1.41
N GLY A 327 1.17 -9.30 2.53
CA GLY A 327 1.82 -9.21 3.85
C GLY A 327 2.51 -10.45 4.44
N GLU A 328 2.43 -10.63 5.76
CA GLU A 328 3.26 -11.62 6.48
C GLU A 328 3.23 -13.04 5.91
N TYR A 329 2.08 -13.49 5.38
CA TYR A 329 1.87 -14.86 4.88
C TYR A 329 1.72 -14.94 3.36
N GLY A 330 2.08 -13.88 2.64
CA GLY A 330 2.03 -13.84 1.17
C GLY A 330 3.42 -13.74 0.57
N TYR A 331 3.52 -13.00 -0.52
CA TYR A 331 4.77 -12.81 -1.25
C TYR A 331 5.28 -11.37 -1.09
N ARG A 332 6.59 -11.23 -1.05
CA ARG A 332 7.26 -9.94 -1.15
C ARG A 332 7.23 -9.40 -2.58
N LEU A 333 7.49 -8.10 -2.74
CA LEU A 333 7.58 -7.49 -4.06
C LEU A 333 8.68 -8.16 -4.92
N ASP A 334 9.85 -8.46 -4.35
CA ASP A 334 10.94 -9.13 -5.07
C ASP A 334 10.56 -10.54 -5.54
N GLU A 335 9.87 -11.31 -4.68
CA GLU A 335 9.35 -12.64 -5.04
C GLU A 335 8.30 -12.57 -6.15
N TYR A 336 7.44 -11.53 -6.11
CA TYR A 336 6.45 -11.27 -7.14
C TYR A 336 7.09 -10.93 -8.49
N LEU A 337 8.13 -10.10 -8.48
CA LEU A 337 8.88 -9.74 -9.68
C LEU A 337 9.64 -10.94 -10.25
N ASN A 338 10.31 -11.73 -9.41
CA ASN A 338 11.10 -12.90 -9.81
C ASN A 338 10.28 -14.02 -10.48
N ARG A 339 8.97 -14.07 -10.22
CA ARG A 339 8.04 -15.00 -10.87
C ARG A 339 7.30 -14.42 -12.07
N ASP A 340 7.83 -13.33 -12.64
CA ASP A 340 7.24 -12.61 -13.77
C ASP A 340 5.86 -11.97 -13.44
N GLY A 341 5.61 -11.67 -12.17
CA GLY A 341 4.33 -11.10 -11.72
C GLY A 341 4.07 -9.71 -12.28
N ALA A 342 5.13 -8.90 -12.45
CA ALA A 342 5.03 -7.59 -13.08
C ALA A 342 5.21 -7.66 -14.61
N ARG A 343 4.96 -8.80 -15.27
CA ARG A 343 4.98 -8.87 -16.73
C ARG A 343 3.98 -7.93 -17.38
N LEU A 344 4.28 -7.55 -18.61
CA LEU A 344 3.35 -6.85 -19.48
C LEU A 344 2.19 -7.80 -19.84
N ARG A 345 0.97 -7.35 -19.54
CA ARG A 345 -0.27 -8.05 -19.83
C ARG A 345 -0.92 -7.41 -21.04
N ASN A 346 -1.50 -8.24 -21.91
CA ASN A 346 -2.34 -7.76 -23.00
C ASN A 346 -3.68 -7.20 -22.48
N TRP A 347 -4.44 -6.58 -23.37
CA TRP A 347 -5.70 -5.93 -23.01
C TRP A 347 -6.80 -6.89 -22.55
N ASP A 348 -6.83 -8.12 -23.07
CA ASP A 348 -7.84 -9.12 -22.69
C ASP A 348 -7.63 -9.59 -21.25
N GLU A 349 -6.38 -9.87 -20.87
CA GLU A 349 -5.99 -10.19 -19.50
C GLU A 349 -6.28 -9.04 -18.54
N ALA A 350 -6.02 -7.80 -18.97
CA ALA A 350 -6.30 -6.63 -18.17
C ALA A 350 -7.81 -6.41 -17.96
N ASP A 351 -8.63 -6.61 -18.99
CA ASP A 351 -10.09 -6.52 -18.89
C ASP A 351 -10.66 -7.64 -18.00
N GLU A 352 -10.08 -8.85 -18.04
CA GLU A 352 -10.43 -9.91 -17.08
C GLU A 352 -10.09 -9.50 -15.64
N PHE A 353 -8.89 -8.96 -15.40
CA PHE A 353 -8.50 -8.48 -14.08
C PHE A 353 -9.49 -7.43 -13.54
N VAL A 354 -9.85 -6.43 -14.37
CA VAL A 354 -10.79 -5.37 -13.99
C VAL A 354 -12.18 -5.94 -13.68
N ARG A 355 -12.65 -6.90 -14.48
CA ARG A 355 -13.93 -7.57 -14.26
C ARG A 355 -13.94 -8.37 -12.96
N ASP A 356 -12.90 -9.16 -12.70
CA ASP A 356 -12.79 -9.96 -11.48
C ASP A 356 -12.61 -9.09 -10.24
N PHE A 357 -11.83 -8.01 -10.34
CA PHE A 357 -11.72 -6.99 -9.28
C PHE A 357 -13.06 -6.32 -9.00
N THR A 358 -13.82 -5.96 -10.05
CA THR A 358 -15.15 -5.36 -9.90
C THR A 358 -16.09 -6.31 -9.15
N ARG A 359 -16.09 -7.60 -9.49
CA ARG A 359 -16.88 -8.63 -8.79
C ARG A 359 -16.43 -8.84 -7.33
N LEU A 360 -15.12 -8.76 -7.08
CA LEU A 360 -14.57 -8.79 -5.73
C LEU A 360 -15.10 -7.63 -4.89
N VAL A 361 -15.08 -6.39 -5.39
CA VAL A 361 -15.51 -5.22 -4.59
C VAL A 361 -17.02 -4.98 -4.64
N PHE A 362 -17.75 -5.66 -5.52
CA PHE A 362 -19.19 -5.47 -5.69
C PHE A 362 -20.00 -5.86 -4.45
N ARG A 363 -20.71 -4.87 -3.90
CA ARG A 363 -21.68 -4.97 -2.79
C ARG A 363 -21.15 -5.56 -1.48
N LYS A 364 -21.64 -5.00 -0.37
CA LYS A 364 -21.48 -5.58 0.97
C LYS A 364 -22.04 -6.99 1.02
N SER A 365 -21.23 -7.95 1.45
CA SER A 365 -21.59 -9.37 1.53
C SER A 365 -20.79 -10.09 2.62
N THR A 366 -21.09 -11.35 2.89
CA THR A 366 -20.22 -12.18 3.74
C THR A 366 -19.01 -12.62 2.93
N TRP A 367 -17.85 -12.74 3.57
CA TRP A 367 -16.72 -13.39 2.92
C TRP A 367 -17.06 -14.86 2.66
N ASN A 368 -16.94 -15.30 1.41
CA ASN A 368 -17.30 -16.65 0.98
C ASN A 368 -16.27 -17.18 -0.03
N SER A 369 -16.44 -18.43 -0.47
CA SER A 369 -15.53 -19.07 -1.44
C SER A 369 -15.51 -18.34 -2.78
N GLU A 370 -16.60 -17.70 -3.19
CA GLU A 370 -16.67 -16.95 -4.44
C GLU A 370 -15.84 -15.66 -4.38
N LYS A 371 -15.98 -14.85 -3.32
CA LYS A 371 -15.14 -13.66 -3.09
C LYS A 371 -13.67 -14.03 -3.00
N ASN A 372 -13.35 -15.12 -2.28
CA ASN A 372 -12.00 -15.64 -2.21
C ASN A 372 -11.45 -16.07 -3.59
N LYS A 373 -12.29 -16.65 -4.45
CA LYS A 373 -11.89 -17.01 -5.82
C LYS A 373 -11.56 -15.77 -6.66
N TYR A 374 -12.38 -14.72 -6.62
CA TYR A 374 -12.06 -13.47 -7.32
C TYR A 374 -10.79 -12.82 -6.76
N TYR A 375 -10.61 -12.84 -5.43
CA TYR A 375 -9.39 -12.35 -4.81
C TYR A 375 -8.16 -13.12 -5.27
N GLN A 376 -8.23 -14.45 -5.26
CA GLN A 376 -7.13 -15.30 -5.68
C GLN A 376 -6.79 -15.09 -7.16
N LYS A 377 -7.78 -14.86 -8.02
CA LYS A 377 -7.53 -14.52 -9.42
C LYS A 377 -6.79 -13.19 -9.60
N CYS A 378 -7.14 -12.17 -8.81
CA CYS A 378 -6.50 -10.86 -8.91
C CYS A 378 -5.10 -10.86 -8.27
N PHE A 379 -4.94 -11.52 -7.12
CA PHE A 379 -3.79 -11.31 -6.22
C PHE A 379 -2.97 -12.57 -5.96
N GLU A 380 -3.38 -13.73 -6.51
CA GLU A 380 -2.70 -15.03 -6.35
C GLU A 380 -2.61 -15.51 -4.89
N VAL A 381 -3.53 -15.03 -4.04
CA VAL A 381 -3.59 -15.38 -2.61
C VAL A 381 -4.92 -16.01 -2.25
N ASP A 382 -4.85 -17.13 -1.52
CA ASP A 382 -6.00 -17.81 -0.93
C ASP A 382 -6.19 -17.39 0.53
N VAL A 383 -7.03 -16.37 0.75
CA VAL A 383 -7.30 -15.83 2.09
C VAL A 383 -7.99 -16.85 2.98
N ASN A 384 -8.76 -17.78 2.41
CA ASN A 384 -9.38 -18.85 3.20
C ASN A 384 -8.35 -19.84 3.77
N LYS A 385 -7.21 -20.04 3.11
CA LYS A 385 -6.10 -20.81 3.70
C LYS A 385 -5.43 -20.05 4.84
N ILE A 386 -5.33 -18.72 4.73
CA ILE A 386 -4.62 -17.88 5.69
C ILE A 386 -5.46 -17.56 6.94
N CYS A 387 -6.74 -17.22 6.74
CA CYS A 387 -7.68 -16.81 7.78
C CYS A 387 -8.77 -17.87 8.06
N GLY A 388 -8.59 -19.10 7.56
CA GLY A 388 -9.52 -20.21 7.79
C GLY A 388 -9.39 -20.79 9.20
N ARG A 389 -10.17 -21.84 9.49
CA ARG A 389 -10.20 -22.50 10.82
C ARG A 389 -8.82 -22.97 11.31
N ASN A 390 -7.95 -23.36 10.38
CA ASN A 390 -6.59 -23.84 10.66
C ASN A 390 -5.52 -22.89 10.07
N GLY A 391 -5.93 -21.69 9.66
CA GLY A 391 -5.03 -20.70 9.08
C GLY A 391 -4.16 -20.05 10.17
N PRO A 392 -2.97 -19.55 9.81
CA PRO A 392 -2.09 -18.88 10.75
C PRO A 392 -2.63 -17.53 11.24
N GLN A 393 -3.59 -16.92 10.53
CA GLN A 393 -4.21 -15.65 10.94
C GLN A 393 -5.59 -15.85 11.56
N ARG A 394 -6.01 -14.83 12.32
CA ARG A 394 -7.38 -14.74 12.85
C ARG A 394 -8.41 -14.79 11.70
N PRO A 395 -9.65 -15.23 11.99
CA PRO A 395 -10.72 -15.23 11.01
C PRO A 395 -10.90 -13.88 10.34
N ILE A 396 -11.21 -13.90 9.05
CA ILE A 396 -11.59 -12.69 8.34
C ILE A 396 -12.88 -12.11 8.95
N VAL A 397 -13.06 -10.79 8.82
CA VAL A 397 -14.29 -10.11 9.22
C VAL A 397 -15.55 -10.84 8.73
N PRO A 398 -16.63 -10.88 9.54
CA PRO A 398 -17.83 -11.65 9.22
C PRO A 398 -18.64 -11.04 8.05
N LYS A 399 -18.46 -9.74 7.80
CA LYS A 399 -18.99 -9.02 6.63
C LYS A 399 -17.83 -8.34 5.94
N PHE A 400 -17.81 -8.42 4.62
CA PHE A 400 -16.86 -7.77 3.76
C PHE A 400 -17.56 -6.61 3.03
N GLU A 401 -17.01 -5.40 3.19
CA GLU A 401 -17.45 -4.21 2.48
C GLU A 401 -16.21 -3.47 2.01
N ALA A 402 -15.96 -3.50 0.71
CA ALA A 402 -14.85 -2.82 0.08
C ALA A 402 -15.15 -1.32 -0.07
N TRP A 403 -14.24 -0.48 0.41
CA TRP A 403 -14.13 0.91 0.00
C TRP A 403 -12.81 1.08 -0.75
N VAL A 404 -12.92 1.47 -2.02
CA VAL A 404 -11.78 1.66 -2.94
C VAL A 404 -11.44 3.13 -3.00
N GLN A 405 -10.18 3.46 -2.82
CA GLN A 405 -9.62 4.79 -3.07
C GLN A 405 -8.59 4.67 -4.18
N LEU A 406 -8.53 5.66 -5.08
CA LEU A 406 -7.56 5.69 -6.18
C LEU A 406 -6.63 6.90 -6.04
N HIS A 407 -5.37 6.72 -6.43
CA HIS A 407 -4.43 7.80 -6.70
C HIS A 407 -3.98 7.65 -8.15
N VAL A 408 -4.39 8.58 -9.02
CA VAL A 408 -4.19 8.49 -10.47
C VAL A 408 -3.16 9.51 -10.90
N ILE A 409 -2.08 9.06 -11.51
CA ILE A 409 -1.05 9.88 -12.13
C ILE A 409 -1.22 9.72 -13.64
N GLU A 410 -1.81 10.74 -14.26
CA GLU A 410 -2.08 10.76 -15.70
C GLU A 410 -0.87 11.29 -16.47
N ASN A 411 -0.68 10.79 -17.69
CA ASN A 411 0.37 11.24 -18.60
C ASN A 411 1.79 11.20 -17.98
N VAL A 412 2.13 10.08 -17.35
CA VAL A 412 3.47 9.82 -16.81
C VAL A 412 4.49 9.83 -17.94
N LYS A 413 5.58 10.57 -17.72
CA LYS A 413 6.67 10.72 -18.69
C LYS A 413 7.96 10.08 -18.20
N VAL A 414 8.92 9.95 -19.12
CA VAL A 414 10.28 9.51 -18.81
C VAL A 414 10.96 10.44 -17.79
N GLU A 415 10.76 11.76 -17.93
CA GLU A 415 11.31 12.77 -17.01
C GLU A 415 10.75 12.64 -15.58
N ASP A 416 9.51 12.18 -15.42
CA ASP A 416 8.92 11.93 -14.09
C ASP A 416 9.59 10.74 -13.42
N ILE A 417 9.85 9.66 -14.17
CA ILE A 417 10.48 8.44 -13.66
C ILE A 417 11.95 8.65 -13.30
N LYS A 418 12.61 9.60 -13.96
CA LYS A 418 14.00 9.99 -13.72
C LYS A 418 14.13 11.24 -12.84
N ASN A 419 13.06 11.66 -12.17
CA ASN A 419 13.07 12.89 -11.39
C ASN A 419 14.11 12.85 -10.25
N PHE A 420 14.36 11.68 -9.64
CA PHE A 420 15.32 11.52 -8.56
C PHE A 420 16.76 11.36 -9.07
N THR A 421 17.66 12.21 -8.58
CA THR A 421 19.09 12.16 -8.87
C THR A 421 19.86 11.78 -7.62
N PHE A 422 20.76 10.81 -7.72
CA PHE A 422 21.63 10.38 -6.63
C PHE A 422 23.01 10.99 -6.78
N GLU A 423 23.49 11.68 -5.74
CA GLU A 423 24.77 12.41 -5.67
C GLU A 423 25.74 11.80 -4.66
#